data_AF-A0A7Y8CPY6-F1
#
_entry.id   AF-A0A7Y8CPY6-F1
#
_cell.length_a   1.000
_cell.length_b   1.000
_cell.length_c   1.000
_cell.angle_alpha   90.00
_cell.angle_beta   90.00
_cell.angle_gamma   90.00
#
_symmetry.space_group_name_H-M   'P 1'
#
loop_
_entity.id
_entity.type
_entity.pdbx_description
1 polymer ?
#
loop_
_entity_poly.entity_id
_entity_poly.type
_entity_poly.pdbx_seq_one_letter_code
_entity_poly.pdbx_strand_id
1 'polypeptide(L)'
;VWIGSALFFLAAGSYYTYESSSQQYVVVQPPAAVPAPQPAPQGNGYDVVAYPANGQSPAQVQQDGYDCYRWAVQQSGFDPQQVTYAPDPAVVQTYRQAQG
;
A
#
# COMPACT_ATOMS: atom_id res chain seq x y z
N VAL A 1 18.52 -6.20 -3.32
CA VAL A 1 18.22 -5.53 -2.03
C VAL A 1 18.98 -6.25 -0.94
N TRP A 2 19.75 -5.52 -0.13
CA TRP A 2 20.44 -6.08 1.04
C TRP A 2 19.54 -5.95 2.27
N ILE A 3 19.33 -7.05 3.01
CA ILE A 3 18.58 -7.07 4.26
C ILE A 3 19.47 -7.77 5.31
N GLY A 4 19.88 -7.02 6.34
CA GLY A 4 20.95 -7.47 7.23
C GLY A 4 22.24 -7.72 6.43
N SER A 5 22.75 -8.95 6.46
CA SER A 5 23.94 -9.39 5.71
C SER A 5 23.63 -10.26 4.49
N ALA A 6 22.36 -10.39 4.08
CA ALA A 6 21.94 -11.26 2.98
C ALA A 6 21.44 -10.44 1.77
N LEU A 7 21.83 -10.89 0.58
CA LEU A 7 21.40 -10.30 -0.70
C LEU A 7 20.14 -11.01 -1.22
N PHE A 8 19.10 -10.23 -1.50
CA PHE A 8 17.85 -10.70 -2.10
C PHE A 8 17.54 -9.97 -3.41
N PHE A 9 16.80 -10.63 -4.30
CA PHE A 9 16.26 -10.02 -5.52
C PHE A 9 14.76 -9.79 -5.34
N LEU A 10 14.26 -8.62 -5.73
CA LEU A 10 12.84 -8.25 -5.62
C LEU A 10 12.24 -8.13 -7.01
N ALA A 11 11.23 -8.96 -7.32
CA ALA A 11 10.49 -8.92 -8.58
C ALA A 11 9.02 -9.28 -8.34
N ALA A 12 8.09 -8.53 -8.93
CA ALA A 12 6.65 -8.75 -8.79
C ALA A 12 6.16 -8.91 -7.33
N GLY A 13 6.77 -8.17 -6.39
CA GLY A 13 6.42 -8.23 -4.96
C GLY A 13 6.95 -9.43 -4.18
N SER A 14 7.71 -10.33 -4.81
CA SER A 14 8.31 -11.52 -4.18
C SER A 14 9.82 -11.36 -4.00
N TYR A 15 10.35 -11.89 -2.89
CA TYR A 15 11.78 -11.95 -2.62
C TYR A 15 12.35 -13.28 -3.11
N TYR A 16 13.51 -13.21 -3.76
CA TYR A 16 14.24 -14.37 -4.26
C TYR A 16 15.64 -14.41 -3.66
N THR A 17 16.10 -15.61 -3.33
CA THR A 17 17.51 -15.89 -3.06
C THR A 17 18.07 -16.82 -4.11
N TYR A 18 19.37 -16.71 -4.37
CA TYR A 18 20.06 -17.68 -5.20
C TYR A 18 20.46 -18.88 -4.35
N GLU A 19 20.03 -20.07 -4.75
CA GLU A 19 20.40 -21.33 -4.12
C GLU A 19 21.55 -21.97 -4.91
N SER A 20 22.75 -21.95 -4.31
CA SER A 20 23.98 -22.37 -4.99
C SER A 20 24.01 -23.86 -5.36
N SER A 21 23.32 -24.71 -4.60
CA SER A 21 23.27 -26.17 -4.81
C SER A 21 22.44 -26.55 -6.03
N SER A 22 21.32 -25.85 -6.25
CA SER A 22 20.41 -26.08 -7.38
C SER A 22 20.66 -25.12 -8.54
N GLN A 23 21.46 -24.07 -8.33
CA GLN A 23 21.69 -22.95 -9.25
C GLN A 23 20.40 -22.22 -9.64
N GLN A 24 19.41 -22.18 -8.74
CA GLN A 24 18.09 -21.61 -9.00
C GLN A 24 17.80 -20.40 -8.12
N TYR A 25 16.94 -19.52 -8.63
CA TYR A 25 16.32 -18.47 -7.84
C TYR A 25 15.04 -19.01 -7.21
N VAL A 26 15.02 -19.12 -5.89
CA VAL A 26 13.87 -19.63 -5.14
C VAL A 26 13.16 -18.48 -4.42
N VAL A 27 11.83 -18.52 -4.44
CA VAL A 27 11.00 -17.56 -3.70
C VAL A 27 11.17 -17.85 -2.21
N VAL A 28 11.53 -16.83 -1.45
CA VAL A 28 11.68 -16.90 0.00
C VAL A 28 10.66 -16.00 0.67
N GLN A 29 10.29 -16.36 1.89
CA GLN A 29 9.51 -15.46 2.71
C GLN A 29 10.31 -14.18 2.98
N PRO A 30 9.69 -12.99 2.91
CA PRO A 30 10.34 -11.75 3.26
C PRO A 30 10.90 -11.86 4.68
N PRO A 31 12.16 -11.44 4.93
CA PRO A 31 12.68 -11.37 6.29
C PRO A 31 11.74 -10.55 7.17
N ALA A 32 11.42 -10.98 8.40
CA ALA A 32 10.48 -10.26 9.28
C ALA A 32 10.88 -8.80 9.58
N ALA A 33 12.13 -8.42 9.28
CA ALA A 33 12.65 -7.06 9.40
C ALA A 33 12.32 -6.14 8.21
N VAL A 34 11.86 -6.68 7.08
CA VAL A 34 11.19 -5.85 6.06
C VAL A 34 9.70 -5.78 6.42
N PRO A 35 9.09 -4.59 6.45
CA PRO A 35 7.64 -4.50 6.48
C PRO A 35 7.10 -5.38 5.36
N ALA A 36 6.32 -6.41 5.71
CA ALA A 36 5.59 -7.16 4.71
C ALA A 36 4.76 -6.16 3.89
N PRO A 37 4.72 -6.25 2.55
CA PRO A 37 3.74 -5.51 1.78
C PRO A 37 2.39 -5.83 2.38
N GLN A 38 1.74 -4.84 2.98
CA GLN A 38 0.43 -5.05 3.58
C GLN A 38 -0.51 -5.50 2.47
N PRO A 39 -1.36 -6.52 2.71
CA PRO A 39 -2.29 -7.00 1.70
C PRO A 39 -3.03 -5.79 1.13
N ALA A 40 -3.10 -5.73 -0.21
CA ALA A 40 -3.89 -4.70 -0.88
C ALA A 40 -5.28 -4.66 -0.21
N PRO A 41 -5.77 -3.47 0.19
CA PRO A 41 -6.95 -3.37 1.03
C PRO A 41 -8.10 -4.17 0.40
N GLN A 42 -8.58 -5.18 1.14
CA GLN A 42 -9.77 -5.96 0.83
C GLN A 42 -11.00 -5.12 1.17
N GLY A 43 -11.08 -3.93 0.60
CA GLY A 43 -12.21 -3.01 0.71
C GLY A 43 -12.83 -2.79 -0.66
N ASN A 44 -14.01 -2.18 -0.70
CA ASN A 44 -14.53 -1.56 -1.93
C ASN A 44 -13.38 -0.69 -2.46
N GLY A 45 -12.95 -0.84 -3.72
CA GLY A 45 -11.61 -0.48 -4.22
C GLY A 45 -11.19 1.00 -4.19
N TYR A 46 -11.63 1.77 -3.20
CA TYR A 46 -11.42 3.16 -2.83
C TYR A 46 -11.22 3.31 -1.31
N ASP A 47 -11.13 2.20 -0.56
CA ASP A 47 -10.77 2.20 0.86
C ASP A 47 -9.27 2.51 1.01
N VAL A 48 -8.95 3.57 1.74
CA VAL A 48 -7.59 4.12 1.82
C VAL A 48 -7.08 4.13 3.24
N VAL A 49 -5.88 3.59 3.40
CA VAL A 49 -5.18 3.49 4.67
C VAL A 49 -3.97 4.42 4.62
N ALA A 50 -3.91 5.39 5.54
CA ALA A 50 -2.72 6.21 5.72
C ALA A 50 -1.64 5.40 6.45
N TYR A 51 -0.46 5.29 5.84
CA TYR A 51 0.67 4.55 6.41
C TYR A 51 1.61 5.50 7.16
N PRO A 52 2.00 5.17 8.41
CA PRO A 52 2.92 6.00 9.17
C PRO A 52 4.27 6.13 8.46
N ALA A 53 4.79 7.35 8.38
CA ALA A 53 6.22 7.55 8.16
C ALA A 53 7.02 7.19 9.43
N ASN A 54 8.29 6.83 9.29
CA ASN A 54 9.16 6.49 10.43
C ASN A 54 9.14 7.60 11.49
N GLY A 55 8.65 7.27 12.69
CA GLY A 55 8.60 8.18 13.84
C GLY A 55 7.36 9.07 13.94
N GLN A 56 6.37 8.96 13.05
CA GLN A 56 5.08 9.66 13.22
C GLN A 56 4.27 9.07 14.37
N SER A 57 3.62 9.94 15.14
CA SER A 57 2.68 9.54 16.19
C SER A 57 1.35 9.05 15.60
N PRO A 58 0.59 8.18 16.29
CA PRO A 58 -0.71 7.72 15.80
C PRO A 58 -1.69 8.85 15.49
N ALA A 59 -1.68 9.93 16.29
CA ALA A 59 -2.52 11.10 16.06
C ALA A 59 -2.15 11.82 14.75
N GLN A 60 -0.87 11.88 14.41
CA GLN A 60 -0.40 12.50 13.18
C GLN A 60 -0.76 11.66 11.95
N VAL A 61 -0.60 10.34 12.03
CA VAL A 61 -1.03 9.43 10.96
C VAL A 61 -2.53 9.54 10.69
N GLN A 62 -3.33 9.65 11.76
CA GLN A 62 -4.79 9.82 11.64
C GLN A 62 -5.14 11.17 11.00
N GLN A 63 -4.45 12.25 11.38
CA GLN A 63 -4.64 13.57 10.79
C GLN A 63 -4.28 13.57 9.30
N ASP A 64 -3.11 13.05 8.95
CA ASP A 64 -2.64 12.95 7.56
C ASP A 64 -3.62 12.14 6.70
N GLY A 65 -4.14 11.03 7.23
CA GLY A 65 -5.17 10.23 6.56
C GLY A 65 -6.48 10.97 6.36
N TYR A 66 -6.93 11.74 7.37
CA TYR A 66 -8.13 12.55 7.26
C TYR A 66 -7.98 13.70 6.25
N ASP A 67 -6.80 14.34 6.22
CA ASP A 67 -6.53 15.44 5.29
C ASP A 67 -6.46 14.93 3.84
N CYS A 68 -5.81 13.79 3.61
CA CYS A 68 -5.79 13.13 2.30
C CYS A 68 -7.21 12.73 1.84
N TYR A 69 -8.00 12.14 2.75
CA TYR A 69 -9.40 11.84 2.50
C TYR A 69 -10.18 13.09 2.06
N ARG A 70 -10.11 14.18 2.83
CA ARG A 70 -10.82 15.42 2.52
C ARG A 70 -10.42 16.01 1.18
N TRP A 71 -9.14 15.99 0.86
CA TRP A 71 -8.63 16.47 -0.41
C TRP A 71 -9.20 15.64 -1.57
N ALA A 72 -9.20 14.31 -1.43
CA ALA A 72 -9.73 13.41 -2.44
C ALA A 72 -11.24 13.57 -2.67
N VAL A 73 -12.02 13.73 -1.61
CA VAL A 73 -13.46 14.06 -1.71
C VAL A 73 -13.65 15.40 -2.44
N GLN A 74 -12.87 16.42 -2.10
CA GLN A 74 -12.99 17.74 -2.72
C GLN A 74 -12.68 17.73 -4.23
N GLN A 75 -11.66 16.98 -4.65
CA GLN A 75 -11.27 16.91 -6.07
C GLN A 75 -12.23 16.06 -6.90
N SER A 76 -12.75 14.97 -6.34
CA SER A 76 -13.57 14.00 -7.07
C SER A 76 -15.08 14.22 -6.94
N GLY A 77 -15.52 14.93 -5.88
CA GLY A 77 -16.93 15.00 -5.51
C GLY A 77 -17.49 13.68 -4.93
N PHE A 78 -16.63 12.71 -4.63
CA PHE A 78 -17.02 11.38 -4.16
C PHE A 78 -16.57 11.12 -2.73
N ASP A 79 -17.54 10.75 -1.89
CA ASP A 79 -17.33 10.36 -0.49
C ASP A 79 -17.57 8.84 -0.35
N PRO A 80 -16.52 8.02 -0.16
CA PRO A 80 -16.64 6.56 0.00
C PRO A 80 -17.40 6.13 1.26
N GLN A 81 -17.52 6.97 2.29
CA GLN A 81 -18.27 6.68 3.51
C GLN A 81 -19.79 6.86 3.33
N GLN A 82 -20.20 7.59 2.30
CA GLN A 82 -21.61 7.85 1.97
C GLN A 82 -22.15 6.97 0.84
N VAL A 83 -21.35 6.02 0.35
CA VAL A 83 -21.70 5.18 -0.80
C VAL A 83 -22.76 4.15 -0.43
N THR A 84 -23.93 4.27 -1.02
CA THR A 84 -25.04 3.30 -0.89
C THR A 84 -25.29 2.51 -2.18
N TYR A 85 -24.67 2.91 -3.30
CA TYR A 85 -24.73 2.28 -4.61
C TYR A 85 -23.40 2.44 -5.35
N ALA A 86 -23.13 1.60 -6.37
CA ALA A 86 -21.87 1.66 -7.11
C ALA A 86 -21.70 3.02 -7.84
N PRO A 87 -20.66 3.79 -7.53
CA PRO A 87 -20.38 5.09 -8.18
C PRO A 87 -19.85 4.91 -9.60
N ASP A 88 -19.85 6.00 -10.38
CA ASP A 88 -19.25 6.02 -11.72
C ASP A 88 -17.74 5.69 -11.67
N PRO A 89 -17.23 4.78 -12.51
CA PRO A 89 -15.81 4.42 -12.53
C PRO A 89 -14.85 5.60 -12.72
N ALA A 90 -15.25 6.63 -13.48
CA ALA A 90 -14.42 7.83 -13.70
C ALA A 90 -14.25 8.65 -12.42
N VAL A 91 -15.32 8.79 -11.64
CA VAL A 91 -15.30 9.50 -10.35
C VAL A 91 -14.42 8.78 -9.34
N VAL A 92 -14.53 7.45 -9.28
CA VAL A 92 -13.65 6.61 -8.46
C VAL A 92 -12.18 6.75 -8.89
N GLN A 93 -11.92 6.82 -10.19
CA GLN A 93 -10.57 6.97 -10.70
C GLN A 93 -9.98 8.34 -10.32
N THR A 94 -10.75 9.42 -10.43
CA THR A 94 -10.34 10.75 -9.95
C THR A 94 -10.08 10.74 -8.44
N TYR A 95 -10.90 10.07 -7.64
CA TYR A 95 -10.69 9.92 -6.20
C TYR A 95 -9.37 9.20 -5.89
N ARG A 96 -9.01 8.13 -6.60
CA ARG A 96 -7.74 7.42 -6.39
C ARG A 96 -6.53 8.26 -6.80
N GLN A 97 -6.58 8.89 -7.96
CA GLN A 97 -5.52 9.80 -8.42
C GLN A 97 -5.29 10.92 -7.42
N ALA A 98 -6.34 11.27 -6.69
CA ALA A 98 -6.30 12.31 -5.72
C ALA A 98 -5.57 11.95 -4.41
N GLN A 99 -5.32 10.66 -4.18
CA GLN A 99 -4.71 10.19 -2.93
C GLN A 99 -3.19 9.97 -3.03
N GLY A 100 -2.62 10.13 -4.23
CA GLY A 100 -1.19 9.96 -4.50
C GLY A 100 -0.86 8.64 -5.18
#